data_AF-F9P5U5-F1
#
_entry.id   AF-F9P5U5-F1
#
_cell.length_a   1.000
_cell.length_b   1.000
_cell.length_c   1.000
_cell.angle_alpha   90.00
_cell.angle_beta   90.00
_cell.angle_gamma   90.00
#
_symmetry.space_group_name_H-M   'P 1'
#
loop_
_entity.id
_entity.type
_entity.pdbx_description
1 polymer ?
#
loop_
_entity_poly.entity_id
_entity_poly.type
_entity_poly.pdbx_seq_one_letter_code
_entity_poly.pdbx_strand_id
1 'polypeptide(L)'
;MGHKDDPGIDVLEVLESMDIVSEFPERVLKEASAILDMPSKKDFEGRLDLRNEITFTIDGADAKDLDDAVHIKKLSNGHFELGVHIADVSYYVQEGSELDKEALNRATSVYVTDRVVPMLPECLSNGICSLNPNVDRLTQSAIMEIDQKGRVVKHTITQTIVKTTFRMTYSDVNDMIAGDEKNEQLLKRLCQV
;
A
#
# COMPACT_ATOMS: atom_id res chain seq x y z
N MET A 1 -33.46 -1.57 6.69
CA MET A 1 -33.04 -2.92 7.09
C MET A 1 -33.99 -3.91 6.42
N GLY A 2 -33.45 -4.76 5.53
CA GLY A 2 -34.19 -5.67 4.62
C GLY A 2 -34.74 -6.92 5.30
N HIS A 3 -35.13 -7.92 4.49
CA HIS A 3 -35.72 -9.17 4.99
C HIS A 3 -34.64 -10.11 5.52
N LYS A 4 -34.92 -10.82 6.63
CA LYS A 4 -34.00 -11.74 7.31
C LYS A 4 -33.30 -12.77 6.40
N ASP A 5 -33.87 -13.08 5.24
CA ASP A 5 -33.34 -14.05 4.27
C ASP A 5 -32.50 -13.40 3.15
N ASP A 6 -32.29 -12.08 3.19
CA ASP A 6 -31.46 -11.36 2.22
C ASP A 6 -29.97 -11.66 2.50
N PRO A 7 -29.18 -12.08 1.48
CA PRO A 7 -27.76 -12.38 1.65
C PRO A 7 -26.99 -11.19 2.25
N GLY A 8 -26.24 -11.44 3.33
CA GLY A 8 -25.36 -10.46 3.97
C GLY A 8 -26.01 -9.57 5.04
N ILE A 9 -27.30 -9.76 5.36
CA ILE A 9 -27.93 -9.08 6.50
C ILE A 9 -27.41 -9.61 7.84
N ASP A 10 -27.11 -10.89 7.93
CA ASP A 10 -26.48 -11.52 9.09
C ASP A 10 -25.11 -10.91 9.43
N VAL A 11 -24.30 -10.63 8.41
CA VAL A 11 -23.00 -9.96 8.58
C VAL A 11 -23.18 -8.51 9.04
N LEU A 12 -24.15 -7.79 8.47
CA LEU A 12 -24.47 -6.42 8.89
C LEU A 12 -24.99 -6.36 10.33
N GLU A 13 -25.83 -7.30 10.75
CA GLU A 13 -26.32 -7.40 12.13
C GLU A 13 -25.16 -7.60 13.12
N VAL A 14 -24.16 -8.43 12.77
CA VAL A 14 -22.97 -8.62 13.60
C VAL A 14 -22.14 -7.33 13.69
N LEU A 15 -21.89 -6.67 12.56
CA LEU A 15 -21.15 -5.41 12.53
C LEU A 15 -21.83 -4.33 13.37
N GLU A 16 -23.15 -4.16 13.22
CA GLU A 16 -23.94 -3.20 14.00
C GLU A 16 -23.91 -3.54 15.50
N SER A 17 -23.96 -4.83 15.86
CA SER A 17 -23.89 -5.26 17.27
C SER A 17 -22.54 -4.98 17.94
N MET A 18 -21.51 -4.73 17.13
CA MET A 18 -20.16 -4.37 17.56
C MET A 18 -19.86 -2.88 17.38
N ASP A 19 -20.89 -2.06 17.08
CA ASP A 19 -20.78 -0.62 16.76
C ASP A 19 -19.83 -0.32 15.58
N ILE A 20 -19.71 -1.26 14.61
CA ILE A 20 -18.89 -1.11 13.41
C ILE A 20 -19.76 -0.55 12.28
N VAL A 21 -19.69 0.77 12.09
CA VAL A 21 -20.44 1.47 11.04
C VAL A 21 -19.70 1.39 9.71
N SER A 22 -20.37 0.86 8.69
CA SER A 22 -19.79 0.72 7.34
C SER A 22 -19.72 2.06 6.60
N GLU A 23 -20.79 2.87 6.68
CA GLU A 23 -20.93 4.13 5.95
C GLU A 23 -20.03 5.23 6.50
N PHE A 24 -19.43 6.03 5.62
CA PHE A 24 -18.66 7.21 6.00
C PHE A 24 -19.56 8.44 6.15
N PRO A 25 -19.36 9.28 7.17
CA PRO A 25 -20.07 10.56 7.28
C PRO A 25 -19.82 11.47 6.06
N GLU A 26 -20.84 12.23 5.63
CA GLU A 26 -20.74 13.12 4.46
C GLU A 26 -19.55 14.09 4.51
N ARG A 27 -19.23 14.60 5.71
CA ARG A 27 -18.08 15.49 5.95
C ARG A 27 -16.74 14.83 5.57
N VAL A 28 -16.61 13.53 5.83
CA VAL A 28 -15.42 12.74 5.52
C VAL A 28 -15.33 12.50 4.01
N LEU A 29 -16.44 12.10 3.38
CA LEU A 29 -16.50 11.91 1.93
C LEU A 29 -16.21 13.21 1.17
N LYS A 30 -16.71 14.34 1.67
CA LYS A 30 -16.44 15.65 1.09
C LYS A 30 -14.95 16.00 1.15
N GLU A 31 -14.30 15.80 2.30
CA GLU A 31 -12.85 15.99 2.44
C GLU A 31 -12.07 15.05 1.50
N ALA A 32 -12.41 13.76 1.50
CA ALA A 32 -11.79 12.76 0.65
C ALA A 32 -11.88 13.12 -0.85
N SER A 33 -13.05 13.59 -1.30
CA SER A 33 -13.29 13.97 -2.69
C SER A 33 -12.51 15.22 -3.16
N ALA A 34 -11.96 16.00 -2.23
CA ALA A 34 -11.12 17.15 -2.53
C ALA A 34 -9.65 16.77 -2.78
N ILE A 35 -9.24 15.54 -2.43
CA ILE A 35 -7.90 15.02 -2.68
C ILE A 35 -7.79 14.60 -4.15
N LEU A 36 -6.71 15.02 -4.80
CA LEU A 36 -6.45 14.65 -6.19
C LEU A 36 -6.04 13.18 -6.32
N ASP A 37 -6.44 12.53 -7.40
CA ASP A 37 -6.11 11.13 -7.69
C ASP A 37 -4.62 10.90 -7.99
N MET A 38 -3.86 11.97 -8.22
CA MET A 38 -2.42 11.93 -8.51
C MET A 38 -1.69 13.05 -7.77
N PRO A 39 -0.47 12.81 -7.25
CA PRO A 39 0.35 13.85 -6.66
C PRO A 39 0.74 14.90 -7.71
N SER A 40 0.81 16.16 -7.28
CA SER A 40 1.29 17.26 -8.10
C SER A 40 2.81 17.39 -8.06
N LYS A 41 3.39 18.16 -8.99
CA LYS A 41 4.84 18.43 -9.01
C LYS A 41 5.35 19.10 -7.73
N LYS A 42 4.49 19.86 -7.05
CA LYS A 42 4.85 20.54 -5.79
C LYS A 42 5.02 19.52 -4.66
N ASP A 43 4.25 18.44 -4.69
CA ASP A 43 4.25 17.41 -3.64
C ASP A 43 5.52 16.55 -3.66
N PHE A 44 6.29 16.69 -4.75
CA PHE A 44 7.60 16.05 -4.95
C PHE A 44 8.75 16.82 -4.32
N GLU A 45 8.56 18.10 -3.98
CA GLU A 45 9.62 18.93 -3.41
C GLU A 45 10.11 18.35 -2.07
N GLY A 46 11.43 18.20 -1.93
CA GLY A 46 12.06 17.68 -0.71
C GLY A 46 12.03 16.16 -0.57
N ARG A 47 11.40 15.43 -1.48
CA ARG A 47 11.36 13.96 -1.47
C ARG A 47 12.49 13.36 -2.33
N LEU A 48 13.00 12.21 -1.92
CA LEU A 48 13.94 11.45 -2.74
C LEU A 48 13.20 10.78 -3.90
N ASP A 49 13.67 10.98 -5.13
CA ASP A 49 13.07 10.39 -6.33
C ASP A 49 13.62 8.99 -6.59
N LEU A 50 12.77 7.98 -6.44
CA LEU A 50 13.08 6.57 -6.67
C LEU A 50 12.24 5.97 -7.81
N ARG A 51 11.61 6.81 -8.65
CA ARG A 51 10.72 6.35 -9.74
C ARG A 51 11.41 5.53 -10.83
N ASN A 52 12.75 5.52 -10.84
CA ASN A 52 13.57 4.74 -11.76
C ASN A 52 14.01 3.38 -11.17
N GLU A 53 13.79 3.15 -9.88
CA GLU A 53 14.06 1.85 -9.26
C GLU A 53 12.98 0.84 -9.65
N ILE A 54 13.37 -0.42 -9.87
CA ILE A 54 12.42 -1.50 -10.12
C ILE A 54 11.73 -1.84 -8.79
N THR A 55 10.55 -1.24 -8.60
CA THR A 55 9.75 -1.37 -7.38
C THR A 55 8.58 -2.31 -7.63
N PHE A 56 8.21 -3.15 -6.67
CA PHE A 56 7.09 -4.07 -6.81
C PHE A 56 6.34 -4.29 -5.49
N THR A 57 5.05 -4.59 -5.57
CA THR A 57 4.22 -5.02 -4.42
C THR A 57 3.98 -6.52 -4.49
N ILE A 58 3.75 -7.17 -3.35
CA ILE A 58 3.41 -8.61 -3.27
C ILE A 58 2.23 -8.76 -2.31
N ASP A 59 1.06 -9.04 -2.86
CA ASP A 59 -0.19 -9.01 -2.11
C ASP A 59 -1.10 -10.22 -2.42
N GLY A 60 -2.25 -10.29 -1.76
CA GLY A 60 -3.33 -11.17 -2.18
C GLY A 60 -3.87 -10.80 -3.56
N ALA A 61 -4.37 -11.78 -4.31
CA ALA A 61 -4.95 -11.54 -5.64
C ALA A 61 -6.12 -10.54 -5.61
N ASP A 62 -6.89 -10.54 -4.52
CA ASP A 62 -8.06 -9.68 -4.34
C ASP A 62 -7.74 -8.33 -3.66
N ALA A 63 -6.49 -8.09 -3.25
CA ALA A 63 -6.09 -6.85 -2.58
C ALA A 63 -6.22 -5.63 -3.51
N LYS A 64 -6.52 -4.46 -2.95
CA LYS A 64 -6.66 -3.20 -3.71
C LYS A 64 -5.94 -2.04 -3.04
N ASP A 65 -5.87 -2.10 -1.72
CA ASP A 65 -5.08 -1.35 -0.77
C ASP A 65 -3.65 -1.93 -0.71
N LEU A 66 -2.79 -1.50 -1.63
CA LEU A 66 -1.39 -1.92 -1.69
C LEU A 66 -0.56 -0.94 -0.86
N ASP A 67 -0.37 -1.23 0.42
CA ASP A 67 0.23 -0.28 1.37
C ASP A 67 1.76 -0.22 1.28
N ASP A 68 2.39 -1.32 0.89
CA ASP A 68 3.85 -1.46 0.83
C ASP A 68 4.37 -1.95 -0.52
N ALA A 69 5.55 -1.46 -0.87
CA ALA A 69 6.29 -1.89 -2.03
C ALA A 69 7.77 -2.02 -1.68
N VAL A 70 8.48 -2.85 -2.43
CA VAL A 70 9.91 -3.09 -2.21
C VAL A 70 10.71 -2.91 -3.49
N HIS A 71 11.96 -2.49 -3.35
CA HIS A 71 12.98 -2.67 -4.37
C HIS A 71 14.22 -3.32 -3.74
N ILE A 72 14.97 -4.08 -4.54
CA ILE A 72 16.24 -4.66 -4.12
C ILE A 72 17.25 -4.55 -5.24
N LYS A 73 18.49 -4.15 -4.92
CA LYS A 73 19.61 -4.17 -5.87
C LYS A 73 20.93 -4.50 -5.18
N LYS A 74 21.85 -5.08 -5.94
CA LYS A 74 23.19 -5.40 -5.46
C LYS A 74 24.11 -4.18 -5.56
N LEU A 75 24.82 -3.87 -4.48
CA LEU A 75 25.79 -2.79 -4.42
C LEU A 75 27.18 -3.24 -4.88
N SER A 76 28.04 -2.29 -5.26
CA SER A 76 29.39 -2.56 -5.76
C SER A 76 30.32 -3.22 -4.73
N ASN A 77 30.06 -3.02 -3.44
CA ASN A 77 30.75 -3.68 -2.32
C ASN A 77 30.25 -5.11 -2.05
N GLY A 78 29.28 -5.61 -2.83
CA GLY A 78 28.69 -6.93 -2.69
C GLY A 78 27.60 -7.04 -1.63
N HIS A 79 27.19 -5.93 -1.01
CA HIS A 79 25.99 -5.84 -0.18
C HIS A 79 24.73 -5.67 -1.04
N PHE A 80 23.56 -5.60 -0.41
CA PHE A 80 22.29 -5.28 -1.05
C PHE A 80 21.74 -3.97 -0.51
N GLU A 81 21.13 -3.15 -1.37
CA GLU A 81 20.22 -2.09 -0.96
C GLU A 81 18.79 -2.65 -1.04
N LEU A 82 18.07 -2.62 0.09
CA LEU A 82 16.66 -2.94 0.20
C LEU A 82 15.91 -1.66 0.53
N GLY A 83 15.02 -1.22 -0.36
CA GLY A 83 14.04 -0.20 -0.05
C GLY A 83 12.70 -0.84 0.31
N VAL A 84 12.14 -0.44 1.45
CA VAL A 84 10.75 -0.70 1.82
C VAL A 84 10.02 0.64 1.76
N HIS A 85 8.96 0.72 0.97
CA HIS A 85 8.23 1.95 0.67
C HIS A 85 6.81 1.79 1.16
N ILE A 86 6.42 2.55 2.19
CA ILE A 86 5.07 2.55 2.74
C ILE A 86 4.31 3.76 2.21
N ALA A 87 3.08 3.58 1.77
CA ALA A 87 2.19 4.67 1.38
C ALA A 87 2.22 5.82 2.39
N ASP A 88 2.42 7.05 1.92
CA ASP A 88 2.44 8.24 2.79
C ASP A 88 1.02 8.70 3.11
N VAL A 89 0.27 7.86 3.84
CA VAL A 89 -1.11 8.15 4.24
C VAL A 89 -1.18 9.44 5.07
N SER A 90 -0.16 9.70 5.90
CA SER A 90 -0.07 10.91 6.73
C SER A 90 0.02 12.21 5.94
N TYR A 91 0.41 12.15 4.68
CA TYR A 91 0.37 13.31 3.80
C TYR A 91 -1.07 13.68 3.40
N TYR A 92 -1.96 12.69 3.26
CA TYR A 92 -3.36 12.88 2.85
C TYR A 92 -4.33 13.02 4.03
N VAL A 93 -4.04 12.33 5.13
CA VAL A 93 -4.83 12.34 6.36
C VAL A 93 -4.09 13.19 7.40
N GLN A 94 -4.42 14.48 7.45
CA GLN A 94 -3.76 15.44 8.32
C GLN A 94 -4.37 15.46 9.72
N GLU A 95 -3.53 15.61 10.74
CA GLU A 95 -3.97 15.66 12.14
C GLU A 95 -5.10 16.69 12.36
N GLY A 96 -6.18 16.25 13.01
CA GLY A 96 -7.36 17.07 13.31
C GLY A 96 -8.35 17.25 12.16
N SER A 97 -8.10 16.67 10.99
CA SER A 97 -9.04 16.69 9.86
C SER A 97 -10.25 15.75 10.07
N GLU A 98 -11.25 15.80 9.20
CA GLU A 98 -12.40 14.88 9.30
C GLU A 98 -12.00 13.46 8.93
N LEU A 99 -11.07 13.29 7.98
CA LEU A 99 -10.45 11.99 7.69
C LEU A 99 -9.71 11.43 8.90
N ASP A 100 -8.91 12.24 9.60
CA ASP A 100 -8.15 11.80 10.79
C ASP A 100 -9.08 11.38 11.93
N LYS A 101 -10.08 12.21 12.25
CA LYS A 101 -11.07 11.89 13.29
C LYS A 101 -11.81 10.59 12.99
N GLU A 102 -12.20 10.38 11.74
CA GLU A 102 -12.91 9.16 11.33
C GLU A 102 -11.98 7.94 11.33
N ALA A 103 -10.75 8.09 10.84
CA ALA A 103 -9.73 7.04 10.90
C ALA A 103 -9.43 6.63 12.34
N LEU A 104 -9.33 7.59 13.26
CA LEU A 104 -9.16 7.34 14.69
C LEU A 104 -10.38 6.64 15.30
N ASN A 105 -11.59 7.04 14.90
CA ASN A 105 -12.84 6.42 15.37
C ASN A 105 -12.96 4.96 14.90
N ARG A 106 -12.57 4.67 13.66
CA ARG A 106 -12.55 3.29 13.11
C ARG A 106 -11.37 2.46 13.60
N ALA A 107 -10.22 3.10 13.82
CA ALA A 107 -8.91 2.58 14.24
C ALA A 107 -8.25 1.54 13.31
N THR A 108 -9.03 0.67 12.67
CA THR A 108 -8.56 -0.38 11.77
C THR A 108 -9.62 -0.71 10.72
N SER A 109 -9.19 -1.19 9.56
CA SER A 109 -10.10 -1.86 8.63
C SER A 109 -10.56 -3.18 9.24
N VAL A 110 -11.83 -3.53 9.07
CA VAL A 110 -12.43 -4.79 9.55
C VAL A 110 -12.75 -5.66 8.34
N TYR A 111 -12.12 -6.82 8.26
CA TYR A 111 -12.32 -7.79 7.20
C TYR A 111 -13.29 -8.88 7.69
N VAL A 112 -14.44 -8.98 7.02
CA VAL A 112 -15.44 -10.03 7.27
C VAL A 112 -15.59 -10.91 6.03
N THR A 113 -16.35 -12.00 6.16
CA THR A 113 -16.41 -13.08 5.15
C THR A 113 -16.69 -12.60 3.72
N ASP A 114 -17.54 -11.60 3.53
CA ASP A 114 -18.00 -11.15 2.21
C ASP A 114 -17.63 -9.69 1.87
N ARG A 115 -17.03 -8.92 2.79
CA ARG A 115 -16.72 -7.50 2.59
C ARG A 115 -15.64 -6.99 3.53
N VAL A 116 -15.20 -5.77 3.26
CA VAL A 116 -14.30 -5.01 4.14
C VAL A 116 -15.03 -3.75 4.57
N VAL A 117 -14.97 -3.43 5.87
CA VAL A 117 -15.29 -2.10 6.39
C VAL A 117 -13.97 -1.34 6.49
N PRO A 118 -13.65 -0.44 5.55
CA PRO A 118 -12.34 0.16 5.50
C PRO A 118 -12.21 1.28 6.55
N MET A 119 -10.98 1.47 7.04
CA MET A 119 -10.62 2.58 7.91
C MET A 119 -10.71 3.94 7.17
N LEU A 120 -10.35 3.95 5.89
CA LEU A 120 -10.33 5.14 5.04
C LEU A 120 -11.28 4.98 3.85
N PRO A 121 -11.83 6.07 3.30
CA PRO A 121 -12.61 6.01 2.06
C PRO A 121 -11.82 5.37 0.91
N GLU A 122 -12.51 4.63 0.04
CA GLU A 122 -11.86 3.85 -1.03
C GLU A 122 -11.05 4.69 -2.01
N CYS A 123 -11.43 5.95 -2.25
CA CYS A 123 -10.65 6.86 -3.09
C CYS A 123 -9.25 7.15 -2.52
N LEU A 124 -9.07 7.02 -1.20
CA LEU A 124 -7.75 7.03 -0.57
C LEU A 124 -7.15 5.64 -0.57
N SER A 125 -7.79 4.67 0.11
CA SER A 125 -7.18 3.35 0.37
C SER A 125 -6.84 2.58 -0.90
N ASN A 126 -7.74 2.57 -1.90
CA ASN A 126 -7.54 1.85 -3.16
C ASN A 126 -6.96 2.78 -4.26
N GLY A 127 -6.96 4.09 -4.02
CA GLY A 127 -6.60 5.12 -4.99
C GLY A 127 -5.22 5.72 -4.73
N ILE A 128 -5.21 6.91 -4.12
CA ILE A 128 -3.98 7.71 -3.95
C ILE A 128 -3.01 7.16 -2.91
N CYS A 129 -3.51 6.42 -1.90
CA CYS A 129 -2.67 5.73 -0.90
C CYS A 129 -2.27 4.32 -1.34
N SER A 130 -2.93 3.71 -2.31
CA SER A 130 -2.47 2.42 -2.86
C SER A 130 -1.31 2.61 -3.82
N LEU A 131 -0.24 1.82 -3.64
CA LEU A 131 0.97 1.79 -4.47
C LEU A 131 0.76 1.10 -5.83
N ASN A 132 -0.32 1.50 -6.49
CA ASN A 132 -0.75 1.03 -7.80
C ASN A 132 0.39 1.07 -8.85
N PRO A 133 0.44 0.10 -9.78
CA PRO A 133 1.52 0.03 -10.76
C PRO A 133 1.46 1.17 -11.77
N ASN A 134 2.64 1.63 -12.19
CA ASN A 134 2.90 2.61 -13.24
C ASN A 134 2.37 4.03 -12.97
N VAL A 135 2.06 4.35 -11.72
CA VAL A 135 1.66 5.69 -11.29
C VAL A 135 2.57 6.19 -10.18
N ASP A 136 2.84 7.50 -10.17
CA ASP A 136 3.67 8.15 -9.15
C ASP A 136 2.91 8.17 -7.81
N ARG A 137 3.59 7.75 -6.73
CA ARG A 137 3.04 7.69 -5.39
C ARG A 137 4.03 8.24 -4.36
N LEU A 138 3.48 8.94 -3.37
CA LEU A 138 4.24 9.47 -2.24
C LEU A 138 4.38 8.37 -1.20
N THR A 139 5.59 8.17 -0.68
CA THR A 139 5.85 7.14 0.33
C THR A 139 6.74 7.66 1.45
N GLN A 140 6.61 7.03 2.60
CA GLN A 140 7.61 7.04 3.67
C GLN A 140 8.44 5.77 3.51
N SER A 141 9.74 5.89 3.27
CA SER A 141 10.58 4.74 2.94
C SER A 141 11.67 4.50 3.98
N ALA A 142 11.98 3.22 4.20
CA ALA A 142 13.20 2.76 4.86
C ALA A 142 14.13 2.18 3.80
N ILE A 143 15.29 2.80 3.61
CA ILE A 143 16.32 2.35 2.66
C ILE A 143 17.48 1.79 3.47
N MET A 144 17.77 0.51 3.28
CA MET A 144 18.69 -0.28 4.11
C MET A 144 19.80 -0.89 3.27
N GLU A 145 21.03 -0.85 3.78
CA GLU A 145 22.15 -1.63 3.27
C GLU A 145 22.26 -2.92 4.10
N ILE A 146 22.22 -4.06 3.41
CA ILE A 146 22.21 -5.40 4.00
C ILE A 146 23.47 -6.15 3.56
N ASP A 147 24.25 -6.65 4.53
CA ASP A 147 25.45 -7.45 4.25
C ASP A 147 25.11 -8.88 3.78
N GLN A 148 26.12 -9.64 3.36
CA GLN A 148 25.95 -11.02 2.87
C GLN A 148 25.43 -12.01 3.92
N LYS A 149 25.39 -11.60 5.20
CA LYS A 149 24.85 -12.40 6.30
C LYS A 149 23.42 -11.99 6.66
N GLY A 150 22.82 -11.07 5.90
CA GLY A 150 21.47 -10.56 6.15
C GLY A 150 21.41 -9.50 7.25
N ARG A 151 22.53 -8.88 7.64
CA ARG A 151 22.54 -7.85 8.69
C ARG A 151 22.39 -6.46 8.08
N VAL A 152 21.51 -5.65 8.63
CA VAL A 152 21.40 -4.23 8.28
C VAL A 152 22.62 -3.49 8.85
N VAL A 153 23.46 -2.97 7.97
CA VAL A 153 24.70 -2.25 8.35
C VAL A 153 24.55 -0.73 8.25
N LYS A 154 23.55 -0.25 7.49
CA LYS A 154 23.19 1.16 7.36
C LYS A 154 21.72 1.27 7.02
N HIS A 155 21.05 2.32 7.48
CA HIS A 155 19.68 2.63 7.05
C HIS A 155 19.42 4.12 7.05
N THR A 156 18.41 4.55 6.30
CA THR A 156 17.80 5.88 6.41
C THR A 156 16.30 5.76 6.27
N ILE A 157 15.57 6.62 6.98
CA ILE A 157 14.12 6.76 6.85
C ILE A 157 13.86 8.14 6.25
N THR A 158 13.23 8.19 5.08
CA THR A 158 13.00 9.45 4.37
C THR A 158 11.74 9.38 3.52
N GLN A 159 11.14 10.54 3.27
CA GLN A 159 10.07 10.67 2.30
C GLN A 159 10.62 10.46 0.88
N THR A 160 9.91 9.68 0.08
CA THR A 160 10.29 9.38 -1.31
C THR A 160 9.10 9.47 -2.25
N ILE A 161 9.40 9.43 -3.54
CA ILE A 161 8.44 9.24 -4.61
C ILE A 161 8.83 7.94 -5.32
N VAL A 162 7.87 7.02 -5.42
CA VAL A 162 8.06 5.75 -6.14
C VAL A 162 7.09 5.66 -7.29
N LYS A 163 7.40 4.76 -8.22
CA LYS A 163 6.50 4.32 -9.27
C LYS A 163 6.60 2.81 -9.36
N THR A 164 5.65 2.12 -8.74
CA THR A 164 5.60 0.65 -8.73
C THR A 164 5.64 0.12 -10.16
N THR A 165 6.61 -0.73 -10.48
CA THR A 165 6.78 -1.33 -11.81
C THR A 165 5.88 -2.55 -11.97
N PHE A 166 5.78 -3.38 -10.93
CA PHE A 166 5.00 -4.62 -10.96
C PHE A 166 4.10 -4.73 -9.72
N ARG A 167 2.84 -5.10 -9.94
CA ARG A 167 1.98 -5.66 -8.89
C ARG A 167 2.07 -7.17 -9.00
N MET A 168 2.42 -7.85 -7.92
CA MET A 168 2.59 -9.29 -7.89
C MET A 168 1.70 -9.91 -6.83
N THR A 169 1.38 -11.19 -7.00
CA THR A 169 0.73 -12.00 -5.98
C THR A 169 1.71 -12.94 -5.31
N TYR A 170 1.35 -13.45 -4.13
CA TYR A 170 2.12 -14.53 -3.51
C TYR A 170 2.27 -15.76 -4.41
N SER A 171 1.26 -16.06 -5.25
CA SER A 171 1.36 -17.15 -6.23
C SER A 171 2.43 -16.87 -7.26
N ASP A 172 2.47 -15.66 -7.84
CA ASP A 172 3.48 -15.28 -8.83
C ASP A 172 4.90 -15.44 -8.26
N VAL A 173 5.11 -15.00 -7.01
CA VAL A 173 6.40 -15.10 -6.32
C VAL A 173 6.78 -16.56 -6.02
N ASN A 174 5.81 -17.38 -5.60
CA ASN A 174 6.06 -18.80 -5.35
C ASN A 174 6.45 -19.54 -6.64
N ASP A 175 5.75 -19.27 -7.74
CA ASP A 175 6.04 -19.86 -9.05
C ASP A 175 7.43 -19.43 -9.56
N MET A 176 7.83 -18.17 -9.31
CA MET A 176 9.19 -17.69 -9.57
C MET A 176 10.25 -18.47 -8.80
N ILE A 177 10.04 -18.67 -7.50
CA ILE A 177 10.99 -19.38 -6.64
C ILE A 177 11.05 -20.88 -6.99
N ALA A 178 9.93 -21.47 -7.41
CA ALA A 178 9.84 -22.86 -7.84
C ALA A 178 10.56 -23.14 -9.18
N GLY A 179 11.00 -22.10 -9.90
CA GLY A 179 11.75 -22.23 -11.14
C GLY A 179 10.87 -22.41 -12.37
N ASP A 180 9.66 -21.85 -12.39
CA ASP A 180 8.87 -21.76 -13.62
C ASP A 180 9.59 -20.86 -14.65
N GLU A 181 9.94 -21.44 -15.81
CA GLU A 181 10.70 -20.78 -16.89
C GLU A 181 10.09 -19.46 -17.34
N LYS A 182 8.76 -19.31 -17.26
CA LYS A 182 8.05 -18.07 -17.65
C LYS A 182 8.35 -16.91 -16.70
N ASN A 183 8.61 -17.23 -15.45
CA ASN A 183 8.70 -16.31 -14.32
C ASN A 183 10.15 -16.07 -13.87
N GLU A 184 11.07 -16.98 -14.20
CA GLU A 184 12.51 -16.86 -13.93
C GLU A 184 13.15 -15.60 -14.57
N GLN A 185 12.70 -15.21 -15.77
CA GLN A 185 13.18 -14.00 -16.44
C GLN A 185 12.78 -12.73 -15.70
N LEU A 186 11.59 -12.71 -15.09
CA LEU A 186 11.12 -11.59 -14.29
C LEU A 186 11.91 -11.50 -12.98
N LEU A 187 12.17 -12.61 -12.30
CA LEU A 187 13.00 -12.65 -11.09
C LEU A 187 14.42 -12.10 -11.33
N LYS A 188 15.07 -12.51 -12.42
CA LYS A 188 16.40 -11.97 -12.80
C LYS A 188 16.36 -10.45 -13.02
N ARG A 189 15.29 -9.95 -13.63
CA ARG A 189 15.09 -8.52 -13.85
C ARG A 189 14.83 -7.76 -12.55
N LEU A 190 14.07 -8.34 -11.61
CA LEU A 190 13.75 -7.74 -10.32
C LEU A 190 14.99 -7.60 -9.43
N CYS A 191 15.84 -8.62 -9.39
CA CYS A 191 16.98 -8.62 -8.46
C CYS A 191 18.24 -7.97 -9.05
N GLN A 192 18.28 -7.66 -10.35
CA GLN A 192 19.48 -7.18 -11.06
C GLN A 192 20.73 -8.03 -10.74
N VAL A 193 20.55 -9.36 -10.60
CA VAL A 193 21.60 -10.35 -10.30
C VAL A 193 21.87 -11.21 -11.53
#